data_AF-A0ABD7YTM4-F1
#
_entry.id   AF-A0ABD7YTM4-F1
#
_cell.length_a   1.000
_cell.length_b   1.000
_cell.length_c   1.000
_cell.angle_alpha   90.00
_cell.angle_beta   90.00
_cell.angle_gamma   90.00
#
_symmetry.space_group_name_H-M   'P 1'
#
loop_
_entity.id
_entity.type
_entity.pdbx_description
1 polymer ?
#
loop_
_entity_poly.entity_id
_entity_poly.type
_entity_poly.pdbx_seq_one_letter_code
_entity_poly.pdbx_strand_id
1 'polypeptide(L)'
;MATALKKGKQFKLGDLNLDLRLTGKSVVSIEKRLGKSIMNLFIDGRGGDRMPPVNEVLIILQGANQTHGVSDKDIITNFDKYFDNGGDTLSLFNVVMELLEESGFFGKKDKDTKTNSESETLDATTTEEETTL
;
A
#
# COMPACT_ATOMS: atom_id res chain seq x y z
N MET A 1 29.43 0.09 -13.91
CA MET A 1 28.28 -0.72 -14.35
C MET A 1 27.05 0.17 -14.33
N ALA A 2 26.37 0.33 -15.47
CA ALA A 2 25.13 1.10 -15.51
C ALA A 2 24.00 0.23 -14.95
N THR A 3 23.54 0.51 -13.74
CA THR A 3 22.34 -0.11 -13.17
C THR A 3 21.18 0.22 -14.11
N ALA A 4 20.61 -0.80 -14.75
CA ALA A 4 19.39 -0.65 -15.55
C ALA A 4 18.33 0.02 -14.67
N LEU A 5 17.85 1.19 -15.08
CA LEU A 5 16.77 1.89 -14.41
C LEU A 5 15.55 0.96 -14.43
N LYS A 6 15.19 0.39 -13.28
CA LYS A 6 13.96 -0.40 -13.13
C LYS A 6 12.79 0.44 -13.68
N LYS A 7 12.11 -0.08 -14.70
CA LYS A 7 10.99 0.61 -15.37
C LYS A 7 9.88 0.85 -14.33
N GLY A 8 9.31 2.05 -14.31
CA GLY A 8 8.24 2.39 -13.35
C GLY A 8 6.94 1.64 -13.63
N LYS A 9 6.07 1.56 -12.62
CA LYS A 9 4.75 0.94 -12.70
C LYS A 9 3.77 1.94 -13.31
N GLN A 10 3.20 1.59 -14.46
CA GLN A 10 2.17 2.40 -15.10
C GLN A 10 0.84 2.19 -14.38
N PHE A 11 0.20 3.29 -13.97
CA PHE A 11 -1.10 3.27 -13.32
C PHE A 11 -2.00 4.37 -13.86
N LYS A 12 -3.25 4.03 -14.16
CA LYS A 12 -4.25 4.98 -14.64
C LYS A 12 -5.16 5.41 -13.49
N LEU A 13 -5.01 6.66 -13.06
CA LEU A 13 -5.88 7.29 -12.07
C LEU A 13 -6.87 8.17 -12.83
N GLY A 14 -8.13 7.73 -12.97
CA GLY A 14 -9.12 8.46 -13.79
C GLY A 14 -8.64 8.59 -15.24
N ASP A 15 -8.39 9.82 -15.71
CA ASP A 15 -7.85 10.10 -17.04
C ASP A 15 -6.31 10.26 -17.04
N LEU A 16 -5.69 10.19 -15.88
CA LEU A 16 -4.28 10.50 -15.69
C LEU A 16 -3.42 9.23 -15.73
N ASN A 17 -2.46 9.20 -16.65
CA ASN A 17 -1.47 8.13 -16.72
C ASN A 17 -0.25 8.50 -15.87
N LEU A 18 -0.06 7.75 -14.79
CA LEU A 18 1.02 7.93 -13.83
C LEU A 18 2.12 6.89 -14.09
N ASP A 19 3.37 7.35 -14.14
CA ASP A 19 4.54 6.48 -14.08
C ASP A 19 5.06 6.44 -12.65
N LEU A 20 4.72 5.38 -11.91
CA LEU A 20 5.02 5.27 -10.49
C LEU A 20 6.40 4.65 -10.28
N ARG A 21 7.26 5.34 -9.54
CA ARG A 21 8.56 4.83 -9.14
C ARG A 21 8.94 5.32 -7.74
N LEU A 22 9.12 4.37 -6.84
CA LEU A 22 9.64 4.66 -5.52
C LEU A 22 11.17 4.65 -5.55
N THR A 23 11.78 5.81 -5.31
CA THR A 23 13.23 5.96 -5.10
C THR A 23 13.50 6.41 -3.67
N GLY A 24 14.75 6.29 -3.19
CA GLY A 24 15.09 6.80 -1.85
C GLY A 24 14.75 8.29 -1.66
N LYS A 25 14.91 9.10 -2.71
CA LYS A 25 14.49 10.52 -2.69
C LYS A 25 12.97 10.66 -2.57
N SER A 26 12.21 9.84 -3.30
CA SER A 26 10.74 9.83 -3.23
C SER A 26 10.27 9.46 -1.82
N VAL A 27 10.84 8.42 -1.20
CA VAL A 27 10.51 7.99 0.17
C VAL A 27 10.69 9.13 1.16
N VAL A 28 11.86 9.77 1.17
CA VAL A 28 12.13 10.89 2.09
C VAL A 28 11.18 12.07 1.83
N SER A 29 10.84 12.35 0.57
CA SER A 29 9.90 13.42 0.23
C SER A 29 8.47 13.10 0.68
N ILE A 30 8.04 11.85 0.53
CA ILE A 30 6.73 11.36 0.96
C ILE A 30 6.62 11.44 2.47
N GLU A 31 7.58 10.93 3.22
CA GLU A 31 7.56 10.96 4.69
C GLU A 31 7.55 12.40 5.24
N LYS A 32 8.28 13.32 4.61
CA LYS A 32 8.22 14.75 4.96
C LYS A 32 6.84 15.35 4.76
N ARG A 33 6.10 14.93 3.73
CA ARG A 33 4.73 15.39 3.46
C ARG A 33 3.71 14.72 4.39
N LEU A 34 3.92 13.46 4.75
CA LEU A 34 3.08 12.73 5.69
C LEU A 34 3.31 13.16 7.15
N GLY A 35 4.51 13.67 7.48
CA GLY A 35 4.92 13.97 8.84
C GLY A 35 5.21 12.73 9.71
N LYS A 36 5.29 11.55 9.08
CA LYS A 36 5.52 10.24 9.72
C LYS A 36 6.10 9.26 8.71
N SER A 37 6.59 8.12 9.21
CA SER A 37 7.10 7.07 8.33
C SER A 37 5.98 6.43 7.52
N ILE A 38 6.30 6.01 6.29
CA ILE A 38 5.43 5.19 5.45
C ILE A 38 5.05 3.88 6.17
N MET A 39 5.92 3.34 7.03
CA MET A 39 5.64 2.12 7.79
C MET A 39 4.45 2.27 8.76
N ASN A 40 4.34 3.44 9.42
CA ASN A 40 3.26 3.75 10.37
C ASN A 40 1.88 3.84 9.71
N LEU A 41 1.81 3.78 8.38
CA LEU A 41 0.55 3.75 7.66
C LEU A 41 -0.09 2.37 7.66
N PHE A 42 0.74 1.33 7.75
CA PHE A 42 0.34 -0.07 7.59
C PHE A 42 0.40 -0.85 8.90
N ILE A 43 1.22 -0.40 9.85
CA ILE A 43 1.33 -1.01 11.17
C ILE A 43 0.85 -0.02 12.24
N ASP A 44 -0.05 -0.46 13.10
CA ASP A 44 -0.48 0.30 14.27
C ASP A 44 0.54 0.23 15.43
N GLY A 45 0.34 1.04 16.47
CA GLY A 45 1.25 1.05 17.63
C GLY A 45 1.29 -0.26 18.44
N ARG A 46 0.45 -1.24 18.12
CA ARG A 46 0.35 -2.56 18.75
C ARG A 46 0.85 -3.68 17.83
N GLY A 47 1.37 -3.33 16.63
CA GLY A 47 1.85 -4.30 15.65
C GLY A 47 0.76 -4.94 14.79
N GLY A 48 -0.48 -4.43 14.86
CA GLY A 48 -1.58 -4.88 14.02
C GLY A 48 -1.61 -4.18 12.66
N ASP A 49 -2.14 -4.89 11.66
CA ASP A 49 -2.35 -4.32 10.32
C ASP A 49 -3.40 -3.21 10.36
N ARG A 50 -3.09 -2.09 9.71
CA ARG A 50 -3.97 -0.94 9.59
C ARG A 50 -4.13 -0.55 8.12
N MET A 51 -5.38 -0.28 7.73
CA MET A 51 -5.64 0.37 6.45
C MET A 51 -5.32 1.88 6.55
N PRO A 52 -4.46 2.41 5.66
CA PRO A 52 -4.12 3.81 5.66
C PRO A 52 -5.32 4.66 5.22
N PRO A 53 -5.43 5.89 5.74
CA PRO A 53 -6.28 6.93 5.17
C PRO A 53 -5.99 7.16 3.68
N VAL A 54 -7.05 7.38 2.90
CA VAL A 54 -6.96 7.57 1.43
C VAL A 54 -6.06 8.73 1.04
N ASN A 55 -6.10 9.85 1.77
CA ASN A 55 -5.23 10.99 1.53
C ASN A 55 -3.73 10.61 1.63
N GLU A 56 -3.37 9.71 2.54
CA GLU A 56 -1.98 9.26 2.71
C GLU A 56 -1.57 8.32 1.57
N VAL A 57 -2.47 7.47 1.10
CA VAL A 57 -2.29 6.64 -0.10
C VAL A 57 -2.06 7.53 -1.34
N LEU A 58 -2.86 8.58 -1.51
CA LEU A 58 -2.71 9.54 -2.62
C LEU A 58 -1.41 10.34 -2.52
N ILE A 59 -0.94 10.69 -1.32
CA ILE A 59 0.36 11.35 -1.12
C ILE A 59 1.51 10.42 -1.56
N ILE A 60 1.44 9.13 -1.22
CA ILE A 60 2.44 8.14 -1.68
C ILE A 60 2.40 8.02 -3.20
N LEU A 61 1.20 7.88 -3.78
CA LEU A 61 1.00 7.77 -5.22
C LEU A 61 1.62 8.97 -5.96
N GLN A 62 1.31 10.19 -5.50
CA GLN A 62 1.82 11.43 -6.09
C GLN A 62 3.34 11.56 -5.88
N GLY A 63 3.86 11.21 -4.71
CA GLY A 63 5.30 11.30 -4.44
C GLY A 63 6.13 10.24 -5.17
N ALA A 64 5.52 9.12 -5.57
CA ALA A 64 6.13 8.12 -6.42
C ALA A 64 6.02 8.46 -7.91
N ASN A 65 5.04 9.26 -8.31
CA ASN A 65 4.82 9.61 -9.71
C ASN A 65 6.02 10.36 -10.32
N GLN A 66 6.44 9.92 -11.51
CA GLN A 66 7.50 10.49 -12.33
C GLN A 66 6.94 11.30 -13.51
N THR A 67 5.64 11.24 -13.77
CA THR A 67 5.00 12.03 -14.82
C THR A 67 5.11 13.52 -14.48
N HIS A 68 5.78 14.29 -15.33
CA HIS A 68 5.93 15.73 -15.17
C HIS A 68 4.58 16.46 -15.27
N GLY A 69 4.44 17.55 -14.52
CA GLY A 69 3.28 18.45 -14.62
C GLY A 69 2.03 17.99 -13.85
N VAL A 70 2.09 16.89 -13.10
CA VAL A 70 0.98 16.42 -12.26
C VAL A 70 1.00 17.13 -10.92
N SER A 71 -0.02 17.95 -10.66
CA SER A 71 -0.22 18.62 -9.37
C SER A 71 -1.07 17.79 -8.40
N ASP A 72 -1.06 18.16 -7.12
CA ASP A 72 -1.94 17.55 -6.11
C ASP A 72 -3.43 17.71 -6.47
N LYS A 73 -3.79 18.84 -7.11
CA LYS A 73 -5.17 19.06 -7.59
C LYS A 73 -5.55 18.10 -8.70
N ASP A 74 -4.62 17.77 -9.60
CA ASP A 74 -4.87 16.83 -10.68
C ASP A 74 -5.09 15.42 -10.13
N ILE A 75 -4.34 15.02 -9.10
CA ILE A 75 -4.53 13.75 -8.41
C ILE A 75 -5.92 13.68 -7.78
N ILE A 76 -6.34 14.70 -7.02
CA ILE A 76 -7.65 14.72 -6.36
C ILE A 76 -8.78 14.68 -7.41
N THR A 77 -8.71 15.54 -8.44
CA THR A 77 -9.73 15.62 -9.49
C THR A 77 -9.85 14.31 -10.26
N ASN A 78 -8.72 13.63 -10.53
CA ASN A 78 -8.74 12.35 -11.22
C ASN A 78 -9.07 11.16 -10.29
N PHE A 79 -8.96 11.33 -8.98
CA PHE A 79 -9.39 10.31 -8.03
C PHE A 79 -10.92 10.20 -7.98
N ASP A 80 -11.66 11.31 -8.10
CA ASP A 80 -13.11 11.26 -8.28
C ASP A 80 -13.48 10.48 -9.56
N LYS A 81 -12.81 10.81 -10.67
CA LYS A 81 -12.98 10.07 -11.93
C LYS A 81 -12.57 8.61 -11.85
N TYR A 82 -11.62 8.27 -10.98
CA TYR A 82 -11.22 6.88 -10.77
C TYR A 82 -12.38 6.06 -10.20
N PHE A 83 -13.16 6.62 -9.26
CA PHE A 83 -14.41 6.01 -8.80
C PHE A 83 -15.47 5.91 -9.89
N ASP A 84 -15.67 6.98 -10.67
CA ASP A 84 -16.64 6.97 -11.77
C ASP A 84 -16.34 5.87 -12.81
N ASN A 85 -15.06 5.54 -12.99
CA ASN A 85 -14.60 4.47 -13.88
C ASN A 85 -14.61 3.07 -13.24
N GLY A 86 -15.22 2.90 -12.05
CA GLY A 86 -15.32 1.63 -11.34
C GLY A 86 -14.10 1.26 -10.49
N GLY A 87 -13.18 2.20 -10.28
CA GLY A 87 -12.08 2.05 -9.34
C GLY A 87 -12.56 2.11 -7.89
N ASP A 88 -11.81 1.51 -6.98
CA ASP A 88 -12.12 1.47 -5.56
C ASP A 88 -10.88 1.66 -4.68
N THR A 89 -11.12 2.00 -3.41
CA THR A 89 -10.04 2.32 -2.47
C THR A 89 -9.10 1.13 -2.19
N LEU A 90 -9.61 -0.10 -2.20
CA LEU A 90 -8.79 -1.31 -1.97
C LEU A 90 -7.87 -1.56 -3.16
N SER A 91 -8.38 -1.41 -4.39
CA SER A 91 -7.58 -1.50 -5.60
C SER A 91 -6.46 -0.46 -5.63
N LEU A 92 -6.75 0.78 -5.23
CA LEU A 92 -5.72 1.83 -5.12
C LEU A 92 -4.66 1.48 -4.05
N PHE A 93 -5.11 0.99 -2.90
CA PHE A 93 -4.23 0.54 -1.83
C PHE A 93 -3.30 -0.58 -2.30
N ASN A 94 -3.81 -1.59 -2.99
CA ASN A 94 -3.03 -2.70 -3.54
C ASN A 94 -1.96 -2.21 -4.52
N VAL A 95 -2.27 -1.22 -5.35
CA VAL A 95 -1.29 -0.61 -6.26
C VAL A 95 -0.12 0.01 -5.50
N VAL A 96 -0.40 0.68 -4.37
CA VAL A 96 0.64 1.26 -3.51
C VAL A 96 1.43 0.17 -2.77
N MET A 97 0.76 -0.89 -2.28
CA MET A 97 1.44 -2.04 -1.67
C MET A 97 2.43 -2.71 -2.61
N GLU A 98 1.99 -3.02 -3.83
CA GLU A 98 2.85 -3.60 -4.86
C GLU A 98 4.02 -2.67 -5.19
N LEU A 99 3.80 -1.35 -5.27
CA LEU A 99 4.87 -0.38 -5.50
C LEU A 99 5.92 -0.39 -4.37
N LEU A 100 5.49 -0.45 -3.11
CA LEU A 100 6.40 -0.54 -1.96
C LEU A 100 7.19 -1.85 -2.00
N GLU A 101 6.52 -2.99 -2.23
CA GLU A 101 7.16 -4.30 -2.33
C GLU A 101 8.18 -4.36 -3.47
N GLU A 102 7.79 -3.93 -4.68
CA GLU A 102 8.67 -3.93 -5.85
C GLU A 102 9.87 -2.99 -5.70
N SER A 103 9.74 -1.94 -4.90
CA SER A 103 10.86 -1.05 -4.59
C SER A 103 11.87 -1.66 -3.61
N GLY A 104 11.52 -2.77 -2.97
CA GLY A 104 12.31 -3.40 -1.90
C GLY A 104 12.14 -2.70 -0.56
N PHE A 105 11.08 -1.88 -0.38
CA PHE A 105 10.83 -1.11 0.83
C PHE A 105 10.75 -1.98 2.09
N PHE A 106 10.10 -3.14 1.98
CA PHE A 106 9.96 -4.10 3.08
C PHE A 106 11.16 -5.06 3.24
N GLY A 107 12.25 -4.82 2.50
CA GLY A 107 13.35 -5.76 2.39
C GLY A 107 13.11 -6.82 1.32
N LYS A 108 14.14 -7.65 1.06
CA LYS A 108 14.01 -8.78 0.15
C LYS A 108 13.29 -9.91 0.89
N LYS A 109 12.22 -10.44 0.31
CA LYS A 109 11.74 -11.78 0.68
C LYS A 109 12.80 -12.76 0.22
N ASP A 110 13.72 -13.14 1.11
CA ASP A 110 14.48 -14.36 0.92
C ASP A 110 13.45 -15.48 0.79
N LYS A 111 13.56 -16.31 -0.25
CA LYS A 111 12.60 -17.41 -0.54
C LYS A 111 12.54 -18.48 0.55
N ASP A 112 13.18 -18.28 1.69
CA ASP A 112 13.17 -19.15 2.86
C ASP A 112 12.92 -18.35 4.13
N THR A 113 11.68 -17.92 4.33
CA THR A 113 11.13 -17.89 5.68
C THR A 113 9.63 -18.11 5.58
N LYS A 114 9.21 -19.34 5.91
CA LYS A 114 7.83 -19.63 6.28
C LYS A 114 7.49 -18.74 7.49
N THR A 115 6.91 -17.56 7.26
CA THR A 115 6.11 -16.94 8.31
C THR A 115 4.81 -17.73 8.35
N ASN A 116 4.77 -18.70 9.26
CA ASN A 116 3.56 -19.32 9.72
C ASN A 116 2.69 -18.23 10.36
N SER A 117 1.79 -17.63 9.59
CA SER A 117 0.62 -16.98 10.19
C SER A 117 -0.30 -18.11 10.63
N GLU A 118 -0.07 -18.61 11.85
CA GLU A 118 -0.91 -19.61 12.51
C GLU A 118 -2.38 -19.18 12.45
N SER A 119 -3.21 -19.95 11.73
CA SER A 119 -4.61 -20.09 12.12
C SER A 119 -4.70 -21.28 13.07
N GLU A 120 -4.36 -21.03 14.34
CA GLU A 120 -4.92 -21.82 15.43
C GLU A 120 -6.19 -21.10 15.88
N THR A 121 -7.35 -21.67 15.53
CA THR A 121 -8.66 -21.21 15.97
C THR A 121 -8.85 -21.59 17.44
N LEU A 122 -9.18 -20.62 18.29
CA LEU A 122 -9.47 -20.81 19.72
C LEU A 122 -10.97 -21.04 20.01
N ASP A 123 -11.68 -21.74 19.14
CA ASP A 123 -13.03 -22.21 19.49
C ASP A 123 -12.91 -23.44 20.38
N ALA A 124 -12.96 -23.20 21.69
CA ALA A 124 -13.35 -24.21 22.64
C ALA A 124 -14.82 -24.56 22.38
N THR A 125 -15.09 -25.74 21.81
CA THR A 125 -16.41 -26.35 21.94
C THR A 125 -16.64 -26.69 23.41
N THR A 126 -17.21 -25.72 24.12
CA THR A 126 -18.06 -25.96 25.28
C THR A 126 -19.16 -26.92 24.83
N THR A 127 -19.17 -28.13 25.37
CA THR A 127 -20.40 -28.92 25.46
C THR A 127 -20.57 -29.23 26.94
N GLU A 128 -21.27 -28.31 27.60
CA GLU A 128 -21.95 -28.60 28.86
C GLU A 128 -23.00 -29.68 28.58
N GLU A 129 -22.89 -30.77 29.34
CA GLU A 129 -23.95 -31.57 29.96
C GLU A 129 -25.26 -31.81 29.18
N GLU A 130 -25.52 -33.07 28.82
CA GLU A 130 -26.85 -33.65 28.99
C GLU A 130 -26.77 -35.01 29.68
N THR A 131 -27.25 -35.01 30.92
CA THR A 131 -27.59 -36.18 31.72
C THR A 131 -28.89 -36.77 31.18
N THR A 132 -28.92 -38.04 30.75
CA THR A 132 -30.16 -38.85 30.87
C THR A 132 -29.84 -40.34 30.91
N LEU A 133 -30.07 -40.91 32.12
CA LEU A 133 -30.65 -42.23 32.45
C LEU A 133 -29.91 -43.50 32.02
#